data_AF-A0A831PV27-F1
#
_entry.id   AF-A0A831PV27-F1
#
_cell.length_a   1.000
_cell.length_b   1.000
_cell.length_c   1.000
_cell.angle_alpha   90.00
_cell.angle_beta   90.00
_cell.angle_gamma   90.00
#
_symmetry.space_group_name_H-M   'P 1'
#
loop_
_entity.id
_entity.type
_entity.pdbx_description
1 polymer ?
#
loop_
_entity_poly.entity_id
_entity_poly.type
_entity_poly.pdbx_seq_one_letter_code
_entity_poly.pdbx_strand_id
1 'polypeptide(L)'
;MDYQLNEQERVELARVVMTIFEDWELNAEYQKVLLGMEADVHTRELSGFRRGSAFPDNEQLIERARHVIGIHQALQRVFPMNPRMPAFWLYTRNRQLNGMPMEIMLEEGVTGMTRVWSHLDCTVNWG
;
A
#
# COMPACT_ATOMS: atom_id res chain seq x y z
N MET A 1 8.71 -3.46 21.04
CA MET A 1 10.04 -2.86 20.81
C MET A 1 9.86 -2.06 19.54
N ASP A 2 9.60 -0.76 19.68
CA ASP A 2 9.37 0.12 18.54
C ASP A 2 10.70 0.34 17.85
N TYR A 3 10.95 -0.44 16.81
CA TYR A 3 12.17 -0.36 16.03
C TYR A 3 12.02 0.78 15.02
N GLN A 4 12.56 1.94 15.38
CA GLN A 4 12.66 3.08 14.48
C GLN A 4 13.60 2.72 13.32
N LEU A 5 13.10 2.84 12.08
CA LEU A 5 13.85 2.48 10.88
C LEU A 5 15.00 3.46 10.66
N ASN A 6 16.20 2.94 10.40
CA ASN A 6 17.32 3.74 9.96
C ASN A 6 17.11 4.23 8.51
N GLU A 7 17.94 5.16 8.06
CA GLU A 7 17.80 5.77 6.73
C GLU A 7 17.83 4.74 5.59
N GLN A 8 18.74 3.75 5.65
CA GLN A 8 18.85 2.72 4.61
C GLN A 8 17.60 1.83 4.57
N GLU A 9 17.05 1.48 5.73
CA GLU A 9 15.80 0.73 5.80
C GLU A 9 14.62 1.53 5.27
N ARG A 10 14.59 2.85 5.50
CA ARG A 10 13.57 3.74 4.92
C ARG A 10 13.73 3.91 3.40
N VAL A 11 14.95 3.86 2.87
CA VAL A 11 15.19 3.82 1.40
C VAL A 11 14.64 2.53 0.82
N GLU A 12 14.91 1.39 1.46
CA GLU A 12 14.44 0.10 0.97
C GLU A 12 12.92 -0.02 1.05
N LEU A 13 12.33 0.42 2.17
CA LEU A 13 10.88 0.50 2.32
C LEU A 13 10.26 1.37 1.22
N ALA A 14 10.84 2.52 0.93
CA ALA A 14 10.38 3.41 -0.12
C ALA A 14 10.41 2.72 -1.49
N ARG A 15 11.52 2.08 -1.85
CA ARG A 15 11.64 1.34 -3.12
C ARG A 15 10.58 0.26 -3.26
N VAL A 16 10.43 -0.60 -2.26
CA VAL A 16 9.46 -1.70 -2.27
C VAL A 16 8.05 -1.16 -2.46
N VAL A 17 7.66 -0.14 -1.70
CA VAL A 17 6.33 0.46 -1.81
C VAL A 17 6.09 1.10 -3.17
N MET A 18 7.08 1.82 -3.71
CA MET A 18 6.94 2.42 -5.04
C MET A 18 6.79 1.36 -6.14
N THR A 19 7.49 0.24 -6.05
CA THR A 19 7.31 -0.91 -6.96
C THR A 19 5.90 -1.50 -6.85
N ILE A 20 5.38 -1.68 -5.63
CA ILE A 20 4.01 -2.18 -5.43
C ILE A 20 2.98 -1.23 -6.06
N PHE A 21 3.18 0.08 -5.92
CA PHE A 21 2.30 1.07 -6.53
C PHE A 21 2.35 1.05 -8.07
N GLU A 22 3.48 0.68 -8.66
CA GLU A 22 3.61 0.45 -10.10
C GLU A 22 2.85 -0.81 -10.52
N ASP A 23 2.98 -1.91 -9.77
CA ASP A 23 2.25 -3.16 -10.01
C ASP A 23 0.73 -2.99 -9.88
N TRP A 24 0.28 -2.08 -9.00
CA TRP A 24 -1.13 -1.72 -8.84
C TRP A 24 -1.60 -0.65 -9.83
N GLU A 25 -0.72 -0.15 -10.70
CA GLU A 25 -0.99 0.87 -11.71
C GLU A 25 -1.58 2.17 -11.11
N LEU A 26 -1.09 2.58 -9.92
CA LEU A 26 -1.62 3.76 -9.23
C LEU A 26 -1.13 5.07 -9.86
N ASN A 27 -2.03 6.05 -9.96
CA ASN A 27 -1.66 7.43 -10.25
C ASN A 27 -0.98 8.11 -9.04
N ALA A 28 -0.31 9.24 -9.28
CA ALA A 28 0.43 9.95 -8.24
C ALA A 28 -0.45 10.47 -7.10
N GLU A 29 -1.70 10.83 -7.34
CA GLU A 29 -2.60 11.31 -6.28
C GLU A 29 -2.97 10.18 -5.32
N TYR A 30 -3.31 9.00 -5.85
CA TYR A 30 -3.61 7.82 -5.02
C TYR A 30 -2.40 7.39 -4.20
N GLN A 31 -1.19 7.48 -4.76
CA GLN A 31 0.05 7.20 -4.03
C GLN A 31 0.21 8.15 -2.82
N LYS A 32 -0.06 9.45 -2.98
CA LYS A 32 0.00 10.41 -1.87
C LYS A 32 -1.03 10.11 -0.79
N VAL A 33 -2.27 9.86 -1.18
CA VAL A 33 -3.39 9.55 -0.25
C VAL A 33 -3.05 8.30 0.57
N LEU A 34 -2.63 7.23 -0.09
CA LEU A 34 -2.28 5.97 0.60
C LEU A 34 -1.12 6.16 1.57
N LEU A 35 -0.12 6.98 1.21
CA LEU A 35 1.01 7.30 2.08
C LEU A 35 0.68 8.35 3.16
N GLY A 36 -0.51 8.94 3.16
CA GLY A 36 -0.90 10.00 4.11
C GLY A 36 -0.17 11.34 3.86
N MET A 37 0.19 11.59 2.60
CA MET A 37 1.04 12.70 2.15
C MET A 37 0.26 13.85 1.49
N GLU A 38 -1.04 13.92 1.70
CA GLU A 38 -1.96 14.82 0.95
C GLU A 38 -1.65 16.31 1.13
N ALA A 39 -1.12 16.70 2.29
CA ALA A 39 -0.92 18.10 2.65
C ALA A 39 0.50 18.64 2.36
N ASP A 40 1.51 17.78 2.21
CA ASP A 40 2.92 18.18 2.37
C ASP A 40 3.86 17.77 1.22
N VAL A 41 3.42 16.92 0.29
CA VAL A 41 4.34 16.24 -0.65
C VAL A 41 4.08 16.61 -2.11
N HIS A 42 5.05 17.27 -2.72
CA HIS A 42 5.05 17.52 -4.16
C HIS A 42 5.34 16.23 -4.94
N THR A 43 4.78 16.08 -6.15
CA THR A 43 5.06 14.95 -7.08
C THR A 43 6.56 14.67 -7.31
N ARG A 44 7.40 15.68 -7.07
CA ARG A 44 8.86 15.60 -7.14
C ARG A 44 9.46 14.65 -6.09
N GLU A 45 8.86 14.57 -4.89
CA GLU A 45 9.30 13.70 -3.80
C GLU A 45 8.96 12.23 -4.06
N LEU A 46 7.76 11.94 -4.59
CA LEU A 46 7.41 10.59 -5.07
C LEU A 46 8.43 10.07 -6.10
N SER A 47 8.88 10.96 -6.99
CA SER A 47 9.91 10.62 -7.97
C SER A 47 11.29 10.43 -7.31
N GLY A 48 11.55 11.09 -6.17
CA GLY A 48 12.76 10.92 -5.37
C GLY A 48 12.82 9.54 -4.71
N PHE A 49 11.71 9.06 -4.15
CA PHE A 49 11.62 7.73 -3.55
C PHE A 49 11.97 6.62 -4.55
N ARG A 50 11.47 6.69 -5.79
CA ARG A 50 11.86 5.77 -6.88
C ARG A 50 13.35 5.80 -7.19
N ARG A 51 13.99 6.97 -7.05
CA ARG A 51 15.43 7.16 -7.28
C ARG A 51 16.31 6.85 -6.07
N GLY A 52 15.72 6.37 -4.96
CA GLY A 52 16.44 5.95 -3.76
C GLY A 52 16.54 7.00 -2.66
N SER A 53 15.66 8.00 -2.64
CA SER A 53 15.48 8.84 -1.44
C SER A 53 14.77 8.04 -0.34
N ALA A 54 15.18 8.24 0.91
CA ALA A 54 14.53 7.64 2.06
C ALA A 54 13.11 8.20 2.24
N PHE A 55 12.18 7.38 2.71
CA PHE A 55 10.97 7.94 3.31
C PHE A 55 11.33 8.82 4.52
N PRO A 56 10.56 9.89 4.80
CA PRO A 56 10.64 10.65 6.03
C PRO A 56 10.54 9.76 7.27
N ASP A 57 11.14 10.22 8.36
CA ASP A 57 10.99 9.61 9.68
C ASP A 57 9.62 9.95 10.28
N ASN A 58 8.57 9.38 9.68
CA ASN A 58 7.19 9.61 10.07
C ASN A 58 6.52 8.26 10.32
N GLU A 59 6.10 8.04 11.56
CA GLU A 59 5.52 6.78 12.00
C GLU A 59 4.24 6.42 11.23
N GLN A 60 3.36 7.39 10.98
CA GLN A 60 2.10 7.15 10.24
C GLN A 60 2.36 6.75 8.78
N LEU A 61 3.35 7.38 8.15
CA LEU A 61 3.79 7.03 6.80
C LEU A 61 4.37 5.61 6.78
N ILE A 62 5.26 5.30 7.72
CA ILE A 62 5.89 3.98 7.83
C ILE A 62 4.82 2.90 8.09
N GLU A 63 3.84 3.17 8.94
CA GLU A 63 2.72 2.26 9.20
C GLU A 63 1.90 2.00 7.93
N ARG A 64 1.55 3.04 7.19
CA ARG A 64 0.82 2.92 5.92
C ARG A 64 1.64 2.15 4.88
N ALA A 65 2.94 2.43 4.77
CA ALA A 65 3.85 1.69 3.91
C ALA A 65 3.90 0.19 4.24
N ARG A 66 3.90 -0.17 5.54
CA ARG A 66 3.81 -1.57 5.97
C ARG A 66 2.49 -2.21 5.58
N HIS A 67 1.36 -1.49 5.70
CA HIS A 67 0.06 -1.98 5.23
C HIS A 67 0.05 -2.26 3.72
N VAL A 68 0.63 -1.37 2.91
CA VAL A 68 0.76 -1.59 1.45
C VAL A 68 1.49 -2.91 1.15
N ILE A 69 2.61 -3.15 1.82
CA ILE A 69 3.38 -4.41 1.67
C ILE A 69 2.56 -5.61 2.11
N GLY A 70 1.91 -5.53 3.27
CA GLY A 70 1.08 -6.61 3.81
C GLY A 70 -0.06 -6.99 2.86
N ILE A 71 -0.77 -6.00 2.33
CA ILE A 71 -1.84 -6.18 1.34
C ILE A 71 -1.29 -6.81 0.05
N HIS A 72 -0.16 -6.34 -0.46
CA HIS A 72 0.47 -6.92 -1.65
C HIS A 72 0.83 -8.39 -1.46
N GLN A 73 1.45 -8.75 -0.32
CA GLN A 73 1.78 -10.13 0.02
C GLN A 73 0.54 -11.00 0.18
N ALA A 74 -0.54 -10.48 0.77
CA ALA A 74 -1.83 -11.17 0.85
C ALA A 74 -2.43 -11.39 -0.55
N LEU A 75 -2.41 -10.39 -1.43
CA LEU A 75 -2.88 -10.53 -2.81
C LEU A 75 -2.08 -11.57 -3.60
N GLN A 76 -0.76 -11.62 -3.44
CA GLN A 76 0.08 -12.65 -4.06
C GLN A 76 -0.28 -14.07 -3.57
N ARG A 77 -0.65 -14.23 -2.29
CA ARG A 77 -1.13 -15.52 -1.75
C ARG A 77 -2.50 -15.90 -2.29
N VAL A 78 -3.41 -14.94 -2.46
CA VAL A 78 -4.77 -15.18 -2.99
C VAL A 78 -4.74 -15.45 -4.51
N PHE A 79 -3.84 -14.80 -5.25
CA PHE A 79 -3.76 -14.88 -6.71
C PHE A 79 -2.38 -15.35 -7.23
N PRO A 80 -1.87 -16.52 -6.80
CA PRO A 80 -0.48 -16.93 -7.06
C PRO A 80 -0.17 -17.14 -8.54
N MET A 81 -1.18 -17.44 -9.37
CA MET A 81 -1.01 -17.77 -10.79
C MET A 81 -1.28 -16.59 -11.73
N ASN A 82 -1.73 -15.43 -11.23
CA ASN A 82 -2.10 -14.31 -12.09
C ASN A 82 -1.60 -12.97 -11.55
N PRO A 83 -0.45 -12.48 -12.03
CA PRO A 83 0.17 -11.25 -11.53
C PRO A 83 -0.63 -9.98 -11.82
N ARG A 84 -1.62 -10.02 -12.73
CA ARG A 84 -2.50 -8.86 -13.02
C ARG A 84 -3.75 -8.81 -12.13
N MET A 85 -4.12 -9.94 -11.50
CA MET A 85 -5.30 -10.00 -10.64
C MET A 85 -5.24 -9.09 -9.41
N PRO A 86 -4.08 -8.86 -8.76
CA PRO A 86 -3.99 -7.90 -7.66
C PRO A 86 -4.52 -6.51 -8.01
N ALA A 87 -4.03 -5.91 -9.10
CA ALA A 87 -4.50 -4.60 -9.56
C ALA A 87 -6.00 -4.63 -9.90
N PHE A 88 -6.43 -5.60 -10.70
CA PHE A 88 -7.84 -5.74 -11.08
C PHE A 88 -8.78 -5.87 -9.87
N TRP A 89 -8.40 -6.68 -8.87
CA TRP A 89 -9.21 -6.91 -7.68
C TRP A 89 -9.36 -5.64 -6.83
N LEU A 90 -8.30 -4.81 -6.73
CA LEU A 90 -8.33 -3.54 -6.02
C LEU A 90 -9.35 -2.55 -6.62
N TYR A 91 -9.56 -2.60 -7.93
CA TYR A 91 -10.52 -1.77 -8.67
C TYR A 91 -11.85 -2.48 -8.94
N THR A 92 -12.10 -3.65 -8.34
CA THR A 92 -13.35 -4.39 -8.51
C THR A 92 -14.18 -4.34 -7.24
N ARG A 93 -15.49 -4.10 -7.39
CA ARG A 93 -16.41 -4.06 -6.24
C ARG A 93 -16.41 -5.40 -5.50
N ASN A 94 -16.05 -5.38 -4.23
CA ASN A 94 -16.06 -6.54 -3.36
C ASN A 94 -17.30 -6.50 -2.44
N ARG A 95 -18.11 -7.56 -2.51
CA ARG A 95 -19.37 -7.66 -1.76
C ARG A 95 -19.18 -7.70 -0.24
N GLN A 96 -18.13 -8.36 0.26
CA GLN A 96 -17.87 -8.46 1.70
C GLN A 96 -17.31 -7.15 2.27
N LEU A 97 -16.61 -6.38 1.43
CA LEU A 97 -16.13 -5.05 1.78
C LEU A 97 -17.16 -3.93 1.50
N ASN A 98 -18.30 -4.23 0.89
CA ASN A 98 -19.33 -3.26 0.50
C ASN A 98 -18.81 -2.10 -0.38
N GLY A 99 -17.75 -2.32 -1.19
CA GLY A 99 -17.12 -1.26 -1.99
C GLY A 99 -15.93 -1.77 -2.80
N MET A 100 -15.26 -0.87 -3.52
CA MET A 100 -13.99 -1.20 -4.17
C MET A 100 -12.86 -1.10 -3.14
N PRO A 101 -11.97 -2.11 -3.00
CA PRO A 101 -10.90 -2.07 -2.02
C PRO A 101 -10.03 -0.82 -2.13
N MET A 102 -9.73 -0.35 -3.34
CA MET A 102 -8.96 0.88 -3.55
C MET A 102 -9.67 2.12 -2.98
N GLU A 103 -10.97 2.29 -3.27
CA GLU A 103 -11.75 3.42 -2.74
C GLU A 103 -11.79 3.40 -1.21
N ILE A 104 -12.00 2.23 -0.61
CA ILE A 104 -12.01 2.06 0.85
C ILE A 104 -10.67 2.51 1.47
N MET A 105 -9.54 2.11 0.88
CA MET A 105 -8.22 2.53 1.37
C MET A 105 -7.97 4.02 1.20
N LEU A 106 -8.46 4.62 0.12
CA LEU A 106 -8.30 6.05 -0.15
C LEU A 106 -9.18 6.91 0.78
N GLU A 107 -10.43 6.51 1.02
CA GLU A 107 -11.40 7.28 1.81
C GLU A 107 -11.23 7.08 3.32
N GLU A 108 -10.99 5.84 3.76
CA GLU A 108 -10.90 5.50 5.19
C GLU A 108 -9.43 5.51 5.70
N GLY A 109 -8.46 5.77 4.83
CA GLY A 109 -7.04 5.80 5.16
C GLY A 109 -6.53 4.49 5.78
N VAL A 110 -5.74 4.59 6.85
CA VAL A 110 -5.13 3.40 7.49
C VAL A 110 -6.19 2.40 7.98
N THR A 111 -7.35 2.88 8.46
CA THR A 111 -8.46 2.01 8.90
C THR A 111 -9.01 1.19 7.73
N GLY A 112 -9.18 1.82 6.56
CA GLY A 112 -9.57 1.12 5.34
C GLY A 112 -8.54 0.09 4.89
N MET A 113 -7.25 0.44 4.98
CA MET A 113 -6.14 -0.48 4.67
C MET A 113 -6.14 -1.70 5.60
N THR A 114 -6.28 -1.50 6.92
CA THR A 114 -6.38 -2.61 7.88
C THR A 114 -7.58 -3.51 7.57
N ARG A 115 -8.73 -2.92 7.23
CA ARG A 115 -9.95 -3.65 6.88
C ARG A 115 -9.78 -4.49 5.60
N VAL A 116 -9.20 -3.91 4.55
CA VAL A 116 -8.90 -4.63 3.29
C VAL A 116 -7.89 -5.76 3.54
N TRP A 117 -6.84 -5.49 4.30
CA TRP A 117 -5.83 -6.50 4.62
C TRP A 117 -6.43 -7.67 5.42
N SER A 118 -7.20 -7.37 6.48
CA SER A 118 -7.86 -8.39 7.31
C SER A 118 -8.78 -9.29 6.49
N HIS A 119 -9.51 -8.72 5.53
CA HIS A 119 -10.37 -9.48 4.64
C HIS A 119 -9.57 -10.47 3.75
N LEU A 120 -8.41 -10.06 3.25
CA LEU A 120 -7.54 -10.94 2.45
C LEU A 120 -6.96 -12.07 3.31
N ASP A 121 -6.49 -11.79 4.53
CA ASP A 121 -5.97 -12.83 5.42
C ASP A 121 -7.05 -13.84 5.86
N CYS A 122 -8.29 -13.38 6.08
CA CYS A 122 -9.42 -14.28 6.30
C CYS A 122 -9.71 -15.17 5.08
N THR A 123 -9.51 -14.66 3.87
CA THR A 123 -9.70 -15.42 2.63
C THR A 123 -8.65 -16.52 2.47
N VAL A 124 -7.40 -16.27 2.89
CA VAL A 124 -6.31 -17.27 2.84
C VAL A 124 -6.48 -18.35 3.91
N ASN A 125 -7.01 -18.02 5.09
CA ASN A 125 -7.12 -18.98 6.19
C ASN A 125 -8.23 -20.03 6.01
N TRP A 126 -9.14 -19.85 5.04
CA TRP A 126 -10.29 -20.75 4.84
C TRP A 126 -10.19 -21.54 3.52
N GLY A 127 -9.01 -21.56 2.90
CA GLY A 127 -8.67 -22.32 1.69
C GLY A 127 -8.02 -23.66 1.96
#